data_AF-A0A7J2L507-F1
#
_entry.id   AF-A0A7J2L507-F1
#
_cell.length_a   1.000
_cell.length_b   1.000
_cell.length_c   1.000
_cell.angle_alpha   90.00
_cell.angle_beta   90.00
_cell.angle_gamma   90.00
#
_symmetry.space_group_name_H-M   'P 1'
#
loop_
_entity.id
_entity.type
_entity.pdbx_description
1 polymer ?
#
loop_
_entity_poly.entity_id
_entity_poly.type
_entity_poly.pdbx_seq_one_letter_code
_entity_poly.pdbx_strand_id
1 'polypeptide(L)'
;LLYALKRVLGVGISLANAIIKKLGLKPNKFLGLLDKEQITKIDEMIRSPTKYGIPPWLVNRRRDKLVGEDRHLIGSALTLQIKKDIEQMINLGSWKGIRHSKGLKARGQRLGRTRPRSIIHHLKR
;
A
#
# COMPACT_ATOMS: atom_id res chain seq x y z
N LEU A 1 -19.12 1.12 -5.00
CA LEU A 1 -17.87 0.72 -5.68
C LEU A 1 -16.64 1.17 -4.90
N LEU A 2 -16.58 2.45 -4.52
CA LEU A 2 -15.45 3.06 -3.80
C LEU A 2 -15.01 2.27 -2.55
N TYR A 3 -15.95 1.91 -1.67
CA TYR A 3 -15.64 1.13 -0.47
C TYR A 3 -15.27 -0.33 -0.74
N ALA A 4 -15.74 -0.90 -1.85
CA ALA A 4 -15.39 -2.27 -2.23
C ALA A 4 -13.93 -2.36 -2.65
N LEU A 5 -13.45 -1.42 -3.46
CA LEU A 5 -12.04 -1.37 -3.89
C LEU A 5 -11.06 -1.16 -2.73
N LYS A 6 -11.46 -0.43 -1.69
CA LYS A 6 -10.68 -0.24 -0.46
C LYS A 6 -10.32 -1.55 0.25
N ARG A 7 -11.11 -2.62 0.06
CA ARG A 7 -10.84 -3.92 0.72
C ARG A 7 -9.53 -4.55 0.24
N VAL A 8 -9.04 -4.14 -0.93
CA VAL A 8 -7.76 -4.61 -1.47
C VAL A 8 -6.61 -3.93 -0.73
N LEU A 9 -5.69 -4.73 -0.18
CA LEU A 9 -4.49 -4.22 0.48
C LEU A 9 -3.63 -3.41 -0.48
N GLY A 10 -3.34 -2.16 -0.12
CA GLY A 10 -2.61 -1.20 -0.98
C GLY A 10 -3.52 -0.14 -1.60
N VAL A 11 -4.83 -0.38 -1.69
CA VAL A 11 -5.79 0.56 -2.28
C VAL A 11 -6.50 1.37 -1.20
N GLY A 12 -6.19 2.66 -1.13
CA GLY A 12 -6.89 3.61 -0.26
C GLY A 12 -8.14 4.22 -0.90
N ILE A 13 -8.92 4.96 -0.09
CA ILE A 13 -10.12 5.68 -0.57
C ILE A 13 -9.76 6.68 -1.68
N SER A 14 -8.65 7.40 -1.52
CA SER A 14 -8.20 8.41 -2.48
C SER A 14 -7.85 7.79 -3.84
N LEU A 15 -7.05 6.72 -3.84
CA LEU A 15 -6.70 5.98 -5.05
C LEU A 15 -7.93 5.37 -5.73
N ALA A 16 -8.81 4.74 -4.95
CA ALA A 16 -10.06 4.18 -5.46
C ALA A 16 -10.93 5.26 -6.12
N ASN A 17 -11.05 6.43 -5.50
CA ASN A 17 -11.81 7.55 -6.06
C ASN A 17 -11.18 8.08 -7.36
N ALA A 18 -9.84 8.20 -7.41
CA ALA A 18 -9.13 8.62 -8.62
C ALA A 18 -9.36 7.65 -9.79
N ILE A 19 -9.28 6.35 -9.53
CA ILE A 19 -9.52 5.29 -10.52
C ILE A 19 -10.97 5.35 -11.04
N ILE A 20 -11.94 5.46 -10.14
CA ILE A 20 -13.37 5.54 -10.49
C ILE A 20 -13.67 6.78 -11.34
N LYS A 21 -13.10 7.94 -10.97
CA LYS A 21 -13.24 9.19 -11.73
C LYS A 21 -12.62 9.07 -13.12
N LYS A 22 -11.43 8.45 -13.22
CA LYS A 22 -10.74 8.28 -14.51
C LYS A 22 -11.48 7.34 -15.45
N LEU A 23 -12.18 6.33 -14.92
CA LEU A 23 -13.05 5.43 -15.69
C LEU A 23 -14.45 5.98 -15.96
N GLY A 24 -14.79 7.18 -15.44
CA GLY A 24 -16.13 7.75 -15.57
C GLY A 24 -17.24 6.93 -14.88
N LEU A 25 -16.89 6.06 -13.93
CA LEU A 25 -17.86 5.22 -13.22
C LEU A 25 -18.50 5.96 -12.05
N LYS A 26 -19.76 5.62 -11.72
CA LYS A 26 -20.43 6.17 -10.53
C LYS A 26 -19.88 5.52 -9.25
N PRO A 27 -19.45 6.28 -8.23
CA PRO A 27 -18.93 5.74 -6.97
C PRO A 27 -19.92 4.84 -6.21
N ASN A 28 -21.22 5.13 -6.32
CA ASN A 28 -22.31 4.43 -5.63
C ASN A 28 -22.79 3.15 -6.33
N LYS A 29 -22.22 2.79 -7.49
CA LYS A 29 -22.58 1.53 -8.17
C LYS A 29 -22.14 0.31 -7.33
N PHE A 30 -22.94 -0.75 -7.29
CA PHE A 30 -22.55 -2.01 -6.64
C PHE A 30 -21.50 -2.76 -7.47
N LEU A 31 -20.59 -3.47 -6.80
CA LEU A 31 -19.51 -4.22 -7.46
C LEU A 31 -20.07 -5.33 -8.36
N GLY A 32 -21.12 -6.02 -7.93
CA GLY A 32 -21.75 -7.12 -8.69
C GLY A 32 -22.48 -6.70 -9.97
N LEU A 33 -22.66 -5.39 -10.20
CA LEU A 33 -23.26 -4.85 -11.42
C LEU A 33 -22.22 -4.41 -12.46
N LEU A 34 -20.93 -4.68 -12.20
CA LEU A 34 -19.86 -4.39 -13.15
C LEU A 34 -19.72 -5.55 -14.12
N ASP A 35 -19.49 -5.19 -15.38
CA ASP A 35 -19.13 -6.17 -16.39
C ASP A 35 -17.67 -6.62 -16.22
N LYS A 36 -17.35 -7.82 -16.72
CA LYS A 36 -16.01 -8.40 -16.63
C LYS A 36 -14.97 -7.50 -17.29
N GLU A 37 -15.30 -6.83 -18.39
CA GLU A 37 -14.39 -5.88 -19.04
C GLU A 37 -14.08 -4.65 -18.18
N GLN A 38 -15.05 -4.20 -17.38
CA GLN A 38 -14.83 -3.09 -16.45
C GLN A 38 -13.91 -3.53 -15.31
N ILE A 39 -14.05 -4.78 -14.87
CA ILE A 39 -13.23 -5.36 -13.80
C ILE A 39 -11.77 -5.52 -14.27
N THR A 40 -11.52 -6.00 -15.48
CA THR A 40 -10.15 -6.12 -16.02
C THR A 40 -9.49 -4.76 -16.16
N LYS A 41 -10.20 -3.75 -16.69
CA LYS A 41 -9.70 -2.38 -16.77
C LYS A 41 -9.36 -1.79 -15.40
N ILE A 42 -10.19 -2.07 -14.38
CA ILE A 42 -9.90 -1.66 -13.00
C ILE A 42 -8.64 -2.35 -12.50
N ASP A 43 -8.47 -3.66 -12.71
CA ASP A 43 -7.28 -4.40 -12.26
C ASP A 43 -6.01 -3.85 -12.91
N GLU A 44 -6.02 -3.62 -14.21
CA GLU A 44 -4.88 -3.04 -14.94
C GLU A 44 -4.52 -1.64 -14.42
N MET A 45 -5.51 -0.79 -14.16
CA MET A 45 -5.29 0.54 -13.59
C MET A 45 -4.72 0.50 -12.18
N ILE A 46 -5.15 -0.46 -11.35
CA ILE A 46 -4.60 -0.63 -10.00
C ILE A 46 -3.14 -1.12 -10.09
N ARG A 47 -2.82 -2.03 -11.01
CA ARG A 47 -1.44 -2.53 -11.19
C ARG A 47 -0.49 -1.45 -11.70
N SER A 48 -0.94 -0.60 -12.62
CA SER A 48 -0.07 0.39 -13.28
C SER A 48 -0.69 1.80 -13.29
N PRO A 49 -0.95 2.43 -12.14
CA PRO A 49 -1.67 3.71 -12.06
C PRO A 49 -0.96 4.83 -12.83
N THR A 50 0.38 4.85 -12.83
CA THR A 50 1.19 5.88 -13.49
C THR A 50 0.95 5.92 -15.00
N LYS A 51 0.70 4.77 -15.65
CA LYS A 51 0.44 4.69 -17.11
C LYS A 51 -0.90 5.33 -17.50
N TYR A 52 -1.88 5.29 -16.61
CA TYR A 52 -3.21 5.84 -16.87
C TYR A 52 -3.35 7.31 -16.46
N GLY A 53 -2.22 8.00 -16.23
CA GLY A 53 -2.19 9.42 -15.88
C GLY A 53 -2.57 9.72 -14.43
N ILE A 54 -2.48 8.75 -13.53
CA ILE A 54 -2.56 9.00 -12.09
C ILE A 54 -1.22 9.60 -11.65
N PRO A 55 -1.23 10.71 -10.91
CA PRO A 55 0.00 11.37 -10.56
C PRO A 55 0.85 10.53 -9.58
N PRO A 56 2.19 10.58 -9.67
CA PRO A 56 3.08 9.77 -8.86
C PRO A 56 2.94 9.94 -7.34
N TRP A 57 2.46 11.10 -6.87
CA TRP A 57 2.28 11.31 -5.44
C TRP A 57 1.16 10.46 -4.82
N LEU A 58 0.29 9.86 -5.64
CA LEU A 58 -0.81 9.01 -5.18
C LEU A 58 -0.41 7.52 -5.09
N VAL A 59 0.73 7.12 -5.64
CA VAL A 59 1.20 5.72 -5.55
C VAL A 59 1.88 5.45 -4.21
N ASN A 60 1.88 4.19 -3.76
CA ASN A 60 2.36 3.83 -2.43
C ASN A 60 3.89 3.70 -2.36
N ARG A 61 4.56 3.37 -3.46
CA ARG A 61 6.03 3.25 -3.52
C ARG A 61 6.58 4.16 -4.60
N ARG A 62 6.92 5.38 -4.19
CA ARG A 62 7.57 6.37 -5.05
C ARG A 62 9.07 6.16 -5.08
N ARG A 63 9.70 6.31 -6.25
CA ARG A 63 11.14 6.19 -6.49
C ARG A 63 11.74 4.99 -5.75
N ASP A 64 11.39 3.79 -6.20
CA ASP A 64 11.94 2.59 -5.59
C ASP A 64 13.48 2.60 -5.69
N LYS A 65 14.18 2.26 -4.60
CA LYS A 65 15.65 2.33 -4.54
C LYS A 65 16.34 1.44 -5.56
N LEU A 66 15.70 0.33 -5.93
CA LEU A 66 16.28 -0.66 -6.85
C LEU A 66 16.05 -0.30 -8.31
N VAL A 67 14.86 0.20 -8.66
CA VAL A 67 14.45 0.39 -10.05
C VAL A 67 14.39 1.87 -10.45
N GLY A 68 14.31 2.79 -9.48
CA GLY A 68 14.20 4.22 -9.72
C GLY A 68 12.80 4.70 -10.12
N GLU A 69 11.92 3.79 -10.55
CA GLU A 69 10.56 4.09 -10.99
C GLU A 69 9.53 4.15 -9.85
N ASP A 70 8.41 4.82 -10.12
CA ASP A 70 7.24 4.88 -9.24
C ASP A 70 6.34 3.65 -9.46
N ARG A 71 6.08 2.90 -8.39
CA ARG A 71 5.33 1.65 -8.43
C ARG A 71 4.15 1.65 -7.48
N HIS A 72 3.13 0.87 -7.83
CA HIS A 72 2.02 0.58 -6.94
C HIS A 72 2.01 -0.91 -6.58
N LEU A 73 2.27 -1.21 -5.30
CA LEU A 73 2.28 -2.59 -4.78
C LEU A 73 0.94 -2.93 -4.15
N ILE A 74 0.48 -4.16 -4.37
CA ILE A 74 -0.85 -4.62 -3.95
C ILE A 74 -0.70 -5.94 -3.18
N GLY A 75 -1.59 -6.21 -2.24
CA GLY A 75 -1.75 -7.54 -1.65
C GLY A 75 -0.47 -8.06 -0.98
N SER A 76 -0.08 -9.28 -1.35
CA SER A 76 1.12 -9.96 -0.86
C SER A 76 2.41 -9.28 -1.29
N ALA A 77 2.47 -8.68 -2.50
CA ALA A 77 3.66 -7.97 -2.95
C ALA A 77 3.99 -6.78 -2.04
N LEU A 78 2.97 -6.07 -1.58
CA LEU A 78 3.12 -4.97 -0.62
C LEU A 78 3.67 -5.45 0.72
N THR A 79 3.11 -6.53 1.29
CA THR A 79 3.55 -7.03 2.59
C THR A 79 4.96 -7.61 2.55
N LEU A 80 5.30 -8.33 1.47
CA LEU A 80 6.66 -8.84 1.23
C LEU A 80 7.67 -7.70 1.08
N GLN A 81 7.34 -6.64 0.34
CA GLN A 81 8.25 -5.51 0.18
C GLN A 81 8.51 -4.81 1.52
N ILE A 82 7.47 -4.61 2.34
CA ILE A 82 7.66 -3.98 3.65
C ILE A 82 8.54 -4.87 4.56
N LYS A 83 8.39 -6.20 4.51
CA LYS A 83 9.27 -7.12 5.24
C LYS A 83 10.73 -6.98 4.80
N LYS A 84 10.98 -7.00 3.48
CA LYS A 84 12.32 -6.80 2.91
C LYS A 84 12.94 -5.46 3.32
N ASP A 85 12.17 -4.38 3.25
CA ASP A 85 12.65 -3.05 3.65
C ASP A 85 13.04 -3.03 5.15
N ILE A 86 12.32 -3.77 6.00
CA ILE A 86 12.63 -3.86 7.44
C ILE A 86 13.83 -4.77 7.72
N GLU A 87 13.93 -5.91 7.03
CA GLU A 87 15.10 -6.80 7.09
C GLU A 87 16.37 -6.04 6.68
N GLN A 88 16.29 -5.24 5.61
CA GLN A 88 17.39 -4.38 5.20
C GLN A 88 17.78 -3.39 6.31
N MET A 89 16.82 -2.77 7.00
CA MET A 89 17.09 -1.87 8.11
C MET A 89 17.75 -2.56 9.32
N ILE A 90 17.39 -3.83 9.57
CA ILE A 90 17.98 -4.66 10.62
C ILE A 90 19.42 -5.01 10.26
N ASN A 91 19.66 -5.48 9.03
CA ASN A 91 20.99 -5.84 8.54
C ASN A 91 21.94 -4.64 8.52
N LEU A 92 21.44 -3.44 8.20
CA LEU A 92 22.21 -2.20 8.26
C LEU A 92 22.52 -1.74 9.70
N GLY A 93 21.93 -2.34 10.74
CA GLY A 93 22.14 -1.92 12.13
C GLY A 93 21.53 -0.56 12.48
N SER A 94 20.61 -0.04 11.65
CA SER A 94 19.97 1.25 11.92
C SER A 94 19.15 1.24 13.21
N TRP A 95 19.05 2.36 13.92
CA TRP A 95 18.24 2.44 15.16
C TRP A 95 16.79 2.01 14.95
N LYS A 96 16.19 2.36 13.80
CA LYS A 96 14.85 1.90 13.41
C LYS A 96 14.83 0.37 13.25
N GLY A 97 15.82 -0.21 12.58
CA GLY A 97 15.99 -1.66 12.43
C GLY A 97 16.09 -2.39 13.77
N ILE A 98 16.96 -1.92 14.67
CA ILE A 98 17.11 -2.51 16.02
C ILE A 98 15.79 -2.48 16.77
N ARG A 99 15.04 -1.36 16.73
CA ARG A 99 13.71 -1.30 17.35
C ARG A 99 12.71 -2.24 16.69
N HIS A 100 12.75 -2.36 15.37
CA HIS A 100 11.93 -3.29 14.63
C HIS A 100 12.20 -4.74 15.05
N SER A 101 13.47 -5.13 15.17
CA SER A 101 13.90 -6.44 15.67
C SER A 101 13.41 -6.72 17.10
N LYS A 102 13.46 -5.71 17.98
CA LYS A 102 12.98 -5.80 19.37
C LYS A 102 11.45 -5.67 19.50
N GLY A 103 10.71 -5.49 18.41
CA GLY A 103 9.25 -5.30 18.46
C GLY A 103 8.80 -3.93 19.01
N LEU A 104 9.70 -2.96 19.14
CA LEU A 104 9.44 -1.66 19.74
C LEU A 104 8.96 -0.59 18.73
N LYS A 105 8.29 0.46 19.24
CA LYS A 105 7.87 1.61 18.44
C LYS A 105 9.08 2.37 17.86
N ALA A 106 9.10 2.56 16.54
CA ALA A 106 10.26 3.11 15.81
C ALA A 106 10.27 4.64 15.62
N ARG A 107 9.14 5.34 15.84
CA ARG A 107 8.99 6.79 15.57
C ARG A 107 9.25 7.70 16.78
N GLY A 108 10.06 7.25 17.75
CA GLY A 108 10.38 8.07 18.94
C GLY A 108 9.22 8.27 19.93
N GLN A 109 8.13 7.51 19.80
CA GLN A 109 7.02 7.55 20.76
C GLN A 109 7.48 7.14 22.16
N ARG A 110 6.96 7.82 23.19
CA ARG A 110 7.20 7.47 24.60
C ARG A 110 6.70 6.06 24.89
N LEU A 111 7.54 5.26 25.52
CA LEU A 111 7.22 3.90 25.98
C LEU A 111 6.64 4.02 27.40
N GLY A 112 5.33 4.26 27.49
CA GLY A 112 4.57 4.27 28.74
C GLY A 112 3.85 2.94 28.97
N ARG A 113 2.65 2.98 29.61
CA ARG A 113 1.81 1.78 29.87
C ARG A 113 1.38 1.00 28.62
N THR A 114 1.38 1.61 27.44
CA THR A 114 0.88 0.95 26.22
C THR A 114 1.86 -0.09 25.69
N ARG A 115 1.36 -1.27 25.31
CA ARG A 115 2.20 -2.33 24.71
C ARG A 115 2.95 -1.79 23.48
N PRO A 116 4.30 -1.87 23.45
CA PRO A 116 5.05 -1.49 22.28
C PRO A 116 4.87 -2.56 21.22
N ARG A 117 4.21 -2.24 20.11
CA ARG A 117 4.18 -3.11 18.92
C ARG A 117 4.76 -2.35 17.74
N SER A 118 5.83 -2.89 17.18
CA SER A 118 6.39 -2.45 15.91
C SER A 118 5.50 -2.91 14.74
N ILE A 119 5.66 -2.27 13.59
CA ILE A 119 4.90 -2.57 12.37
C ILE A 119 5.06 -4.05 11.96
N ILE A 120 6.20 -4.69 12.24
CA ILE A 120 6.43 -6.13 11.98
C ILE A 120 5.34 -6.99 12.62
N HIS A 121 4.93 -6.70 13.85
CA HIS A 121 3.91 -7.50 14.53
C HIS A 121 2.54 -7.41 13.87
N HIS A 122 2.26 -6.31 13.17
CA HIS A 122 1.03 -6.14 12.41
C HIS A 122 1.09 -6.83 11.04
N LEU A 123 2.28 -7.06 10.49
CA LEU A 123 2.52 -7.76 9.22
C LEU A 123 2.63 -9.30 9.36
N LYS A 124 2.63 -9.81 10.60
CA LYS A 124 2.59 -11.25 10.92
C LYS A 124 1.16 -11.81 11.03
N ARG A 125 0.15 -10.93 10.97
CA ARG A 125 -1.27 -11.29 10.87
C ARG A 125 -1.71 -11.16 9.42
#